data_AF-A0A963A7Z2-F1
#
_entry.id   AF-A0A963A7Z2-F1
#
_cell.length_a   1.000
_cell.length_b   1.000
_cell.length_c   1.000
_cell.angle_alpha   90.00
_cell.angle_beta   90.00
_cell.angle_gamma   90.00
#
_symmetry.space_group_name_H-M   'P 1'
#
loop_
_entity.id
_entity.type
_entity.pdbx_description
1 polymer ?
#
loop_
_entity_poly.entity_id
_entity_poly.type
_entity_poly.pdbx_seq_one_letter_code
_entity_poly.pdbx_strand_id
1 'polypeptide(L)'
;MMAALIGVAGLYSSWRRLALAGPGVVAGSWLLIVLSGWIWCLGWGVEFGTVFACLALSVAGGVFLLLNYEVRERKSPRPADTQQLVINPRTWGRHALLSIIVFPVAGTLSVVGSILLAHEMPWIPVNQMVLAVLLIPVIWGAAAYWACADPLPGRPAIALGVGALLSLACLYL
;
A
#
# COMPACT_ATOMS: atom_id res chain seq x y z
N MET A 1 -15.74 13.83 -12.73
CA MET A 1 -14.56 14.56 -12.18
C MET A 1 -14.95 15.84 -11.44
N MET A 2 -15.73 16.76 -12.03
CA MET A 2 -16.14 18.01 -11.35
C MET A 2 -16.90 17.78 -10.04
N ALA A 3 -17.78 16.77 -9.98
CA ALA A 3 -18.50 16.42 -8.74
C ALA A 3 -17.55 16.00 -7.60
N ALA A 4 -16.50 15.23 -7.89
CA ALA A 4 -15.48 14.87 -6.90
C ALA A 4 -14.71 16.10 -6.39
N LEU A 5 -14.34 17.04 -7.26
CA LEU A 5 -13.66 18.28 -6.87
C LEU A 5 -14.53 19.13 -5.94
N ILE A 6 -15.82 19.28 -6.25
CA ILE A 6 -16.77 20.05 -5.42
C ILE A 6 -16.97 19.36 -4.06
N GLY A 7 -17.11 18.04 -4.04
CA GLY A 7 -17.20 17.28 -2.80
C GLY A 7 -15.94 17.41 -1.94
N VAL A 8 -14.75 17.29 -2.52
CA VAL A 8 -13.48 17.49 -1.80
C VAL A 8 -13.36 18.92 -1.28
N ALA A 9 -13.76 19.93 -2.07
CA ALA A 9 -13.75 21.33 -1.65
C ALA A 9 -14.66 21.58 -0.43
N GLY A 10 -15.85 20.97 -0.40
CA GLY A 10 -16.79 21.08 0.72
C GLY A 10 -16.32 20.34 1.99
N LEU A 11 -15.65 19.19 1.83
CA LEU A 11 -14.99 18.54 2.96
C LEU A 11 -13.81 19.37 3.49
N TYR A 12 -13.01 19.94 2.59
CA TYR A 12 -11.89 20.80 2.95
C TYR A 12 -12.34 22.06 3.69
N SER A 13 -13.39 22.74 3.22
CA SER A 13 -13.94 23.93 3.88
C SER A 13 -14.48 23.60 5.28
N SER A 14 -15.10 22.43 5.42
CA SER A 14 -15.59 21.93 6.71
C SER A 14 -14.44 21.58 7.67
N TRP A 15 -13.38 20.96 7.17
CA TRP A 15 -12.19 20.63 7.95
C TRP A 15 -11.46 21.88 8.45
N ARG A 16 -11.33 22.90 7.59
CA ARG A 16 -10.75 24.20 7.95
C ARG A 16 -11.69 25.13 8.73
N ARG A 17 -12.94 24.69 9.01
CA ARG A 17 -13.97 25.47 9.71
C ARG A 17 -14.20 26.85 9.06
N LEU A 18 -14.21 26.91 7.72
CA LEU A 18 -14.51 28.13 6.97
C LEU A 18 -15.98 28.53 7.15
N ALA A 19 -16.37 29.73 6.71
CA ALA A 19 -17.72 30.28 6.92
C ALA A 19 -18.87 29.40 6.38
N LEU A 20 -18.59 28.55 5.37
CA LEU A 20 -19.53 27.60 4.77
C LEU A 20 -19.46 26.20 5.41
N ALA A 21 -18.72 26.02 6.52
CA ALA A 21 -18.59 24.74 7.20
C ALA A 21 -19.87 24.39 7.97
N GLY A 22 -20.37 23.17 7.78
CA GLY A 22 -21.52 22.67 8.51
C GLY A 22 -21.80 21.20 8.23
N PRO A 23 -22.59 20.53 9.09
CA PRO A 23 -22.92 19.11 8.94
C PRO A 23 -23.63 18.82 7.60
N GLY A 24 -24.47 19.75 7.12
CA GLY A 24 -25.11 19.64 5.80
C GLY A 24 -24.13 19.68 4.63
N VAL A 25 -23.08 20.51 4.73
CA VAL A 25 -22.03 20.58 3.70
C VAL A 25 -21.17 19.32 3.71
N VAL A 26 -20.86 18.76 4.88
CA VAL A 26 -20.16 17.48 4.99
C VAL A 26 -20.97 16.34 4.36
N ALA A 27 -22.26 16.22 4.73
CA ALA A 27 -23.13 15.20 4.17
C ALA A 27 -23.31 15.35 2.65
N GLY A 28 -23.57 16.57 2.17
CA GLY A 28 -23.68 16.86 0.73
C GLY A 28 -22.39 16.57 -0.04
N SER A 29 -21.23 16.84 0.56
CA SER A 29 -19.93 16.56 -0.04
C SER A 29 -19.67 15.07 -0.19
N TRP A 30 -19.99 14.27 0.84
CA TRP A 30 -19.89 12.80 0.75
C TRP A 30 -20.85 12.23 -0.29
N LEU A 31 -22.09 12.72 -0.34
CA LEU A 31 -23.05 12.33 -1.36
C LEU A 31 -22.54 12.64 -2.77
N LEU A 32 -21.95 13.83 -2.99
CA LEU A 32 -21.35 14.18 -4.28
C LEU A 32 -20.18 13.27 -4.67
N ILE A 33 -19.35 12.87 -3.71
CA ILE A 33 -18.23 11.95 -3.95
C ILE A 33 -18.76 10.56 -4.34
N VAL A 34 -19.75 10.03 -3.60
CA VAL A 34 -20.39 8.74 -3.92
C VAL A 34 -21.07 8.78 -5.28
N LEU A 35 -21.84 9.83 -5.57
CA LEU A 35 -22.49 10.01 -6.87
C LEU A 35 -21.47 10.15 -8.00
N SER A 36 -20.35 10.83 -7.77
CA SER A 36 -19.27 10.89 -8.75
C SER A 36 -18.71 9.50 -9.03
N GLY A 37 -18.52 8.66 -8.00
CA GLY A 37 -18.07 7.28 -8.16
C GLY A 37 -19.07 6.42 -8.94
N TRP A 38 -20.36 6.56 -8.61
CA TRP A 38 -21.44 5.87 -9.31
C TRP A 38 -21.46 6.16 -10.81
N ILE A 39 -21.32 7.44 -11.20
CA ILE A 39 -21.28 7.85 -12.62
C ILE A 39 -20.09 7.21 -13.36
N TRP A 40 -18.92 7.10 -12.71
CA TRP A 40 -17.77 6.42 -13.31
C TRP A 40 -18.03 4.93 -13.54
N CYS A 41 -18.66 4.26 -12.58
CA CYS A 41 -19.05 2.85 -12.70
C CYS A 41 -20.09 2.62 -13.80
N LEU A 42 -21.03 3.53 -13.99
CA LEU A 42 -22.00 3.46 -15.09
C LEU A 42 -21.34 3.61 -16.47
N GLY A 43 -20.31 4.45 -16.60
CA GLY A 43 -19.66 4.72 -17.89
C GLY A 43 -18.66 3.64 -18.32
N TRP A 44 -17.92 3.06 -17.39
CA TRP A 44 -16.76 2.19 -17.68
C TRP A 44 -16.86 0.79 -17.05
N GLY A 45 -18.02 0.46 -16.48
CA GLY A 45 -18.20 -0.74 -15.66
C GLY A 45 -17.64 -0.57 -14.25
N VAL A 46 -18.02 -1.46 -13.35
CA VAL A 46 -17.68 -1.36 -11.91
C VAL A 46 -16.18 -1.49 -11.67
N GLU A 47 -15.50 -2.38 -12.40
CA GLU A 47 -14.06 -2.65 -12.23
C GLU A 47 -13.22 -1.41 -12.55
N PHE A 48 -13.32 -0.90 -13.79
CA PHE A 48 -12.56 0.30 -14.20
C PHE A 48 -13.12 1.59 -13.61
N GLY A 49 -14.44 1.68 -13.43
CA GLY A 49 -15.08 2.85 -12.84
C GLY A 49 -14.64 3.11 -11.41
N THR A 50 -14.45 2.06 -10.60
CA THR A 50 -13.93 2.19 -9.23
C THR A 50 -12.50 2.72 -9.24
N VAL A 51 -11.64 2.20 -10.12
CA VAL A 51 -10.25 2.67 -10.27
C VAL A 51 -10.21 4.15 -10.66
N PHE A 52 -11.02 4.56 -11.66
CA PHE A 52 -11.09 5.96 -12.08
C PHE A 52 -11.68 6.88 -11.01
N ALA A 53 -12.68 6.42 -10.25
CA ALA A 53 -13.25 7.18 -9.15
C ALA A 53 -12.21 7.44 -8.05
N CYS A 54 -11.46 6.40 -7.65
CA CYS A 54 -10.37 6.54 -6.68
C CYS A 54 -9.28 7.48 -7.18
N LEU A 55 -8.84 7.31 -8.43
CA LEU A 55 -7.80 8.15 -9.03
C LEU A 55 -8.24 9.62 -9.10
N ALA A 56 -9.46 9.89 -9.57
CA ALA A 56 -10.01 11.23 -9.62
C ALA A 56 -10.12 11.88 -8.23
N LEU A 57 -10.49 11.10 -7.20
CA LEU A 57 -10.55 11.58 -5.82
C LEU A 57 -9.15 11.89 -5.27
N SER A 58 -8.16 11.02 -5.52
CA SER A 58 -6.76 11.24 -5.12
C SER A 58 -6.16 12.47 -5.79
N VAL A 59 -6.40 12.67 -7.09
CA VAL A 59 -5.95 13.87 -7.81
C VAL A 59 -6.63 15.12 -7.25
N ALA A 60 -7.95 15.09 -7.03
CA ALA A 60 -8.67 16.19 -6.42
C ALA A 60 -8.12 16.56 -5.03
N GLY A 61 -7.93 15.57 -4.15
CA GLY A 61 -7.33 15.78 -2.82
C GLY A 61 -5.90 16.31 -2.91
N GLY A 62 -5.09 15.77 -3.82
CA GLY A 62 -3.72 16.21 -4.06
C GLY A 62 -3.63 17.67 -4.53
N VAL A 63 -4.53 18.10 -5.43
CA VAL A 63 -4.62 19.50 -5.86
C VAL A 63 -4.93 20.42 -4.67
N PHE A 64 -5.92 20.07 -3.83
CA PHE A 64 -6.24 20.86 -2.64
C PHE A 64 -5.08 20.90 -1.63
N LEU A 65 -4.37 19.77 -1.44
CA LEU A 65 -3.19 19.70 -0.59
C LEU A 65 -2.08 20.61 -1.10
N LEU A 66 -1.77 20.57 -2.40
CA LEU A 66 -0.72 21.38 -3.02
C LEU A 66 -1.05 22.88 -2.98
N LEU A 67 -2.30 23.25 -3.29
CA LEU A 67 -2.75 24.64 -3.28
C LEU A 67 -2.79 25.24 -1.89
N ASN A 68 -2.99 24.42 -0.85
CA ASN A 68 -3.09 24.86 0.54
C ASN A 68 -1.96 24.28 1.39
N TYR A 69 -0.83 24.02 0.74
CA TYR A 69 0.35 23.46 1.39
C TYR A 69 0.93 24.50 2.34
N GLU A 70 0.64 24.34 3.62
CA GLU A 70 1.28 25.10 4.68
C GLU A 70 2.50 24.33 5.15
N VAL A 71 3.69 24.88 4.89
CA VAL A 71 4.91 24.43 5.55
C VAL A 71 4.78 24.81 7.01
N ARG A 72 4.24 23.89 7.81
CA ARG A 72 4.26 24.03 9.25
C ARG A 72 5.72 24.02 9.68
N GLU A 73 6.22 25.14 10.15
CA GLU A 73 7.52 25.17 10.81
C GLU A 73 7.51 24.09 11.88
N ARG A 74 8.41 23.11 11.75
CA ARG A 74 8.61 22.12 12.80
C ARG A 74 8.93 22.92 14.04
N LYS A 75 8.02 22.91 15.03
CA LYS A 75 8.37 23.31 16.39
C LYS A 75 9.66 22.56 16.70
N SER A 76 10.76 23.32 16.90
CA SER A 76 12.05 22.74 17.22
C SER A 76 11.81 21.71 18.31
N PRO A 77 12.14 20.43 18.09
CA PRO A 77 11.92 19.42 19.10
C PRO A 77 12.60 19.92 20.37
N ARG A 78 11.83 20.05 21.45
CA ARG A 78 12.45 20.23 22.77
C ARG A 78 13.51 19.13 22.89
N PRO A 79 14.72 19.42 23.40
CA PRO A 79 15.73 18.41 23.66
C PRO A 79 15.25 17.54 24.84
N ALA A 80 14.24 16.71 24.58
CA ALA A 80 13.81 15.63 25.42
C ALA A 80 14.45 14.40 24.81
N ASP A 81 15.49 13.89 25.48
CA ASP A 81 16.15 12.61 25.21
C ASP A 81 16.08 12.18 23.75
N THR A 82 16.72 12.94 22.87
CA THR A 82 17.18 12.39 21.62
C THR A 82 18.15 11.28 22.03
N GLN A 83 17.63 10.06 22.21
CA GLN A 83 18.44 8.87 22.34
C GLN A 83 19.48 8.99 21.24
N GLN A 84 20.73 9.23 21.63
CA GLN A 84 21.81 9.27 20.67
C GLN A 84 21.70 7.95 19.92
N LEU A 85 21.37 8.05 18.63
CA LEU A 85 21.41 6.91 17.72
C LEU A 85 22.89 6.54 17.66
N VAL A 86 23.33 5.73 18.62
CA VAL A 86 24.67 5.16 18.62
C VAL A 86 24.67 4.21 17.44
N ILE A 87 25.21 4.68 16.31
CA ILE A 87 25.38 3.90 15.10
C ILE A 87 26.36 2.79 15.45
N ASN A 88 25.82 1.66 15.89
CA ASN A 88 26.62 0.49 16.17
C ASN A 88 26.85 -0.24 14.82
N PRO A 89 28.11 -0.48 14.41
CA PRO A 89 28.42 -1.16 13.14
C PRO A 89 27.80 -2.56 13.05
N ARG A 90 27.55 -3.20 14.20
CA ARG A 90 26.89 -4.50 14.29
C ARG A 90 25.41 -4.42 13.88
N THR A 91 24.72 -3.33 14.21
CA THR A 91 23.33 -3.08 13.74
C THR A 91 23.28 -2.79 12.25
N TRP A 92 24.28 -2.09 11.69
CA TRP A 92 24.38 -1.86 10.26
C TRP A 92 24.52 -3.16 9.46
N GLY A 93 25.39 -4.07 9.92
CA GLY A 93 25.53 -5.40 9.33
C GLY A 93 24.23 -6.22 9.38
N ARG A 94 23.49 -6.14 10.51
CA ARG A 94 22.18 -6.78 10.63
C ARG A 94 21.16 -6.20 9.65
N HIS A 95 21.08 -4.87 9.50
CA HIS A 95 20.17 -4.25 8.56
C HIS A 95 20.51 -4.58 7.11
N ALA A 96 21.80 -4.56 6.74
CA ALA A 96 22.24 -4.97 5.41
C ALA A 96 21.87 -6.43 5.10
N LEU A 97 22.06 -7.34 6.08
CA LEU A 97 21.66 -8.73 5.94
C LEU A 97 20.14 -8.87 5.80
N LEU A 98 19.36 -8.13 6.59
CA LEU A 98 17.89 -8.12 6.48
C LEU A 98 17.43 -7.59 5.11
N SER A 99 18.08 -6.57 4.55
CA SER A 99 17.80 -6.11 3.19
C SER A 99 17.99 -7.24 2.17
N ILE A 100 19.09 -7.98 2.28
CA ILE A 100 19.37 -9.11 1.37
C ILE A 100 18.39 -10.27 1.59
N ILE A 101 17.89 -10.49 2.80
CA ILE A 101 16.90 -11.55 3.03
C ILE A 101 15.52 -11.12 2.49
N VAL A 102 15.11 -9.88 2.80
CA VAL A 102 13.78 -9.39 2.49
C VAL A 102 13.60 -9.10 1.01
N PHE A 103 14.57 -8.47 0.34
CA PHE A 103 14.38 -8.10 -1.06
C PHE A 103 14.47 -9.29 -2.01
N PRO A 104 15.64 -9.94 -2.20
CA PRO A 104 15.75 -11.03 -3.15
C PRO A 104 15.14 -12.34 -2.62
N VAL A 105 15.46 -12.80 -1.41
CA VAL A 105 15.01 -14.15 -0.98
C VAL A 105 13.50 -14.21 -0.77
N ALA A 106 12.95 -13.29 0.02
CA ALA A 106 11.50 -13.26 0.24
C ALA A 106 10.74 -12.88 -1.04
N GLY A 107 11.32 -12.03 -1.90
CA GLY A 107 10.74 -11.69 -3.20
C GLY A 107 10.72 -12.87 -4.18
N THR A 108 11.78 -13.68 -4.24
CA THR A 108 11.78 -14.90 -5.07
C THR A 108 10.75 -15.90 -4.57
N LEU A 109 10.68 -16.14 -3.25
CA LEU A 109 9.64 -17.00 -2.68
C LEU A 109 8.24 -16.48 -3.02
N SER A 110 7.99 -15.18 -2.91
CA SER A 110 6.66 -14.63 -3.15
C SER A 110 6.22 -14.81 -4.60
N VAL A 111 7.13 -14.62 -5.57
CA VAL A 111 6.85 -14.84 -7.00
C VAL A 111 6.55 -16.31 -7.26
N VAL A 112 7.48 -17.21 -6.92
CA VAL A 112 7.37 -18.64 -7.22
C VAL A 112 6.21 -19.26 -6.44
N GLY A 113 6.06 -18.92 -5.16
CA GLY A 113 4.98 -19.41 -4.31
C GLY A 113 3.60 -18.92 -4.75
N SER A 114 3.47 -17.66 -5.21
CA SER A 114 2.20 -17.16 -5.74
C SER A 114 1.81 -17.85 -7.04
N ILE A 115 2.78 -18.14 -7.91
CA ILE A 115 2.55 -18.88 -9.15
C ILE A 115 2.09 -20.30 -8.84
N LEU A 116 2.77 -21.01 -7.93
CA LEU A 116 2.38 -22.36 -7.51
C LEU A 116 0.96 -22.37 -6.94
N LEU A 117 0.65 -21.48 -6.00
CA LEU A 117 -0.68 -21.40 -5.41
C LEU A 117 -1.77 -21.09 -6.43
N ALA A 118 -1.49 -20.24 -7.42
CA ALA A 118 -2.43 -19.92 -8.48
C ALA A 118 -2.61 -21.07 -9.49
N HIS A 119 -1.55 -21.82 -9.77
CA HIS A 119 -1.57 -22.95 -10.70
C HIS A 119 -2.45 -24.09 -10.19
N GLU A 120 -2.46 -24.34 -8.88
CA GLU A 120 -3.31 -25.38 -8.25
C GLU A 120 -4.81 -25.05 -8.27
N MET A 121 -5.20 -23.80 -8.62
CA MET A 121 -6.60 -23.42 -8.70
C MET A 121 -7.22 -23.88 -10.02
N PRO A 122 -8.43 -24.47 -10.03
CA PRO A 122 -9.10 -24.97 -11.24
C PRO A 122 -9.74 -23.83 -12.05
N TRP A 123 -8.97 -22.81 -12.39
CA TRP A 123 -9.41 -21.62 -13.12
C TRP A 123 -8.75 -21.52 -14.49
N ILE A 124 -9.32 -20.67 -15.34
CA ILE A 124 -8.69 -20.33 -16.62
C ILE A 124 -7.35 -19.62 -16.40
N PRO A 125 -6.36 -19.76 -17.32
CA PRO A 125 -5.00 -19.25 -17.13
C PRO A 125 -4.93 -17.76 -16.82
N VAL A 126 -5.83 -16.96 -17.40
CA VAL A 126 -5.91 -15.51 -17.16
C VAL A 126 -6.20 -15.20 -15.68
N ASN A 127 -7.15 -15.92 -15.07
CA ASN A 127 -7.51 -15.70 -13.67
C ASN A 127 -6.40 -16.18 -12.73
N GLN A 128 -5.71 -17.26 -13.08
CA GLN A 128 -4.53 -17.73 -12.33
C GLN A 128 -3.41 -16.68 -12.35
N MET A 129 -3.13 -16.07 -13.51
CA MET A 129 -2.14 -14.99 -13.61
C MET A 129 -2.51 -13.77 -12.75
N VAL A 130 -3.78 -13.35 -12.79
CA VAL A 130 -4.26 -12.23 -11.97
C VAL A 130 -4.10 -12.55 -10.47
N LEU A 131 -4.50 -13.75 -10.04
CA LEU A 131 -4.34 -14.17 -8.65
C LEU A 131 -2.87 -14.19 -8.23
N ALA A 132 -1.97 -14.75 -9.07
CA ALA A 132 -0.55 -14.80 -8.79
C ALA A 132 0.02 -13.39 -8.55
N VAL A 133 -0.29 -12.44 -9.44
CA VAL A 133 0.17 -11.04 -9.32
C VAL A 133 -0.35 -10.38 -8.04
N LEU A 134 -1.60 -10.63 -7.66
CA LEU A 134 -2.20 -10.07 -6.44
C LEU A 134 -1.62 -10.70 -5.16
N LEU A 135 -1.22 -11.97 -5.20
CA LEU A 135 -0.64 -12.67 -4.04
C LEU A 135 0.82 -12.27 -3.76
N ILE A 136 1.59 -11.91 -4.80
CA ILE A 136 3.01 -11.52 -4.65
C ILE A 136 3.24 -10.50 -3.51
N PRO A 137 2.58 -9.32 -3.48
CA PRO A 137 2.81 -8.34 -2.42
C PRO A 137 2.34 -8.82 -1.04
N VAL A 138 1.33 -9.68 -0.98
CA VAL A 138 0.82 -10.24 0.28
C VAL A 138 1.83 -11.22 0.88
N ILE A 139 2.29 -12.18 0.08
CA ILE A 139 3.29 -13.17 0.51
C ILE A 139 4.61 -12.48 0.83
N TRP A 140 5.02 -11.52 -0.01
CA TRP A 140 6.25 -10.77 0.22
C TRP A 140 6.18 -9.94 1.49
N GLY A 141 5.08 -9.21 1.73
CA GLY A 141 4.86 -8.43 2.94
C GLY A 141 4.86 -9.29 4.20
N ALA A 142 4.21 -10.45 4.18
CA ALA A 142 4.19 -11.39 5.29
C ALA A 142 5.60 -11.96 5.58
N ALA A 143 6.33 -12.36 4.54
CA ALA A 143 7.69 -12.85 4.67
C ALA A 143 8.67 -11.76 5.17
N ALA A 144 8.52 -10.53 4.69
CA ALA A 144 9.29 -9.37 5.14
C ALA A 144 9.02 -9.04 6.61
N TYR A 145 7.75 -9.04 7.02
CA TYR A 145 7.36 -8.85 8.41
C TYR A 145 7.99 -9.91 9.31
N TRP A 146 7.89 -11.18 8.92
CA TRP A 146 8.47 -12.28 9.70
C TRP A 146 9.99 -12.18 9.81
N ALA A 147 10.68 -11.90 8.69
CA ALA A 147 12.13 -11.74 8.68
C ALA A 147 12.61 -10.60 9.59
N CYS A 148 11.82 -9.52 9.70
CA CYS A 148 12.12 -8.39 10.59
C CYS A 148 11.75 -8.66 12.06
N ALA A 149 10.73 -9.49 12.31
CA ALA A 149 10.27 -9.82 13.66
C ALA A 149 11.17 -10.85 14.36
N ASP A 150 11.84 -11.73 13.62
CA ASP A 150 12.70 -12.77 14.21
C ASP A 150 14.00 -12.16 14.79
N PRO A 151 14.37 -12.47 16.06
CA PRO A 151 15.65 -12.05 16.63
C PRO A 151 16.88 -12.62 15.89
N LEU A 152 16.74 -13.76 15.20
CA LEU A 152 17.82 -14.46 14.51
C LEU A 152 17.58 -14.46 13.00
N PRO A 153 18.20 -13.54 12.22
CA PRO A 153 17.90 -13.39 10.78
C PRO A 153 18.26 -14.61 9.92
N GLY A 154 19.10 -15.52 10.43
CA GLY A 154 19.43 -16.76 9.71
C GLY A 154 18.26 -17.73 9.59
N ARG A 155 17.34 -17.78 10.55
CA ARG A 155 16.18 -18.68 10.54
C ARG A 155 15.21 -18.35 9.40
N PRO A 156 14.74 -17.09 9.23
CA PRO A 156 13.89 -16.74 8.10
C PRO A 156 14.63 -16.86 6.77
N ALA A 157 15.93 -16.54 6.70
CA ALA A 157 16.71 -16.70 5.47
C ALA A 157 16.68 -18.16 4.95
N ILE A 158 16.92 -19.13 5.84
CA ILE A 158 16.93 -20.55 5.48
C ILE A 158 15.52 -21.02 5.13
N ALA A 159 14.52 -20.70 5.94
CA ALA A 159 13.15 -21.13 5.69
C ALA A 159 12.57 -20.57 4.39
N LEU A 160 12.79 -19.28 4.12
CA LEU A 160 12.35 -18.64 2.88
C LEU A 160 13.10 -19.21 1.67
N GLY A 161 14.41 -19.44 1.80
CA GLY A 161 15.21 -20.06 0.74
C GLY A 161 14.77 -21.50 0.42
N VAL A 162 14.56 -22.32 1.44
CA VAL A 162 14.04 -23.70 1.28
C VAL A 162 12.65 -23.68 0.69
N GLY A 163 11.75 -22.80 1.17
CA GLY A 163 10.42 -22.65 0.62
C GLY A 163 10.43 -22.24 -0.86
N ALA A 164 11.37 -21.37 -1.26
CA ALA A 164 11.51 -20.96 -2.65
C ALA A 164 11.97 -22.13 -3.52
N LEU A 165 12.96 -22.90 -3.06
CA LEU A 165 13.45 -24.08 -3.76
C LEU A 165 12.39 -25.18 -3.88
N LEU A 166 11.63 -25.44 -2.81
CA LEU A 166 10.54 -26.42 -2.83
C LEU A 166 9.42 -25.99 -3.78
N SER A 167 9.01 -24.73 -3.71
CA SER A 167 7.99 -24.20 -4.63
C SER A 167 8.43 -24.31 -6.09
N LEU A 168 9.72 -24.06 -6.35
CA LEU A 168 10.29 -24.16 -7.68
C LEU A 168 10.38 -25.61 -8.14
N ALA A 169 10.79 -26.54 -7.27
CA ALA A 169 10.81 -27.96 -7.56
C ALA A 169 9.41 -28.49 -7.91
N CYS A 170 8.37 -28.13 -7.14
CA CYS A 170 7.00 -28.54 -7.42
C CYS A 170 6.42 -27.97 -8.72
N LEU A 171 6.91 -26.83 -9.20
CA LEU A 171 6.45 -26.24 -10.47
C LEU A 171 7.08 -26.91 -11.71
N TYR A 172 8.25 -27.53 -11.56
CA TYR A 172 9.02 -28.07 -12.69
C TYR A 172 9.12 -29.61 -12.69
N LEU A 173 8.64 -30.29 -11.65
CA LEU A 173 8.53 -31.75 -11.55
C LEU A 173 7.09 -32.19 -11.82
#